data_AF-R7ZDD6-F1
#
_entry.id   AF-R7ZDD6-F1
#
_cell.length_a   1.000
_cell.length_b   1.000
_cell.length_c   1.000
_cell.angle_alpha   90.00
_cell.angle_beta   90.00
_cell.angle_gamma   90.00
#
_symmetry.space_group_name_H-M   'P 1'
#
loop_
_entity.id
_entity.type
_entity.pdbx_description
1 polymer ?
#
loop_
_entity_poly.entity_id
_entity_poly.type
_entity_poly.pdbx_seq_one_letter_code
_entity_poly.pdbx_strand_id
1 'polypeptide(L)' 'MNPQVIEYYESLFKNEIMQKQFDGARKTLKELAEQFVGQDEAHHLDIHAAYSNVRKEVIG' A
#
# COMPACT_ATOMS: atom_id res chain seq x y z
N MET A 1 4.90 13.14 -8.37
CA MET A 1 4.00 11.99 -8.34
C MET A 1 3.92 11.38 -9.73
N ASN A 2 4.11 10.06 -9.83
CA ASN A 2 4.14 9.29 -11.06
C ASN A 2 3.02 8.24 -11.05
N PRO A 3 2.03 8.30 -11.96
CA PRO A 3 0.91 7.37 -12.01
C PRO A 3 1.31 5.90 -12.05
N GLN A 4 2.36 5.54 -12.79
CA GLN A 4 2.82 4.16 -12.89
C GLN A 4 3.38 3.63 -11.56
N VAL A 5 4.04 4.50 -10.80
CA VAL A 5 4.55 4.17 -9.47
C VAL A 5 3.40 4.02 -8.48
N ILE A 6 2.37 4.86 -8.59
CA ILE A 6 1.16 4.77 -7.77
C ILE A 6 0.46 3.42 -8.03
N GLU A 7 0.18 3.07 -9.28
CA GLU A 7 -0.45 1.79 -9.66
C GLU A 7 0.36 0.57 -9.18
N TYR A 8 1.69 0.66 -9.23
CA TYR A 8 2.59 -0.35 -8.70
C TYR A 8 2.40 -0.55 -7.20
N TYR A 9 2.43 0.52 -6.40
CA TYR A 9 2.22 0.42 -4.95
C TYR A 9 0.78 0.01 -4.59
N GLU A 10 -0.23 0.41 -5.36
CA GLU A 10 -1.60 -0.08 -5.18
C GLU A 10 -1.67 -1.59 -5.31
N SER A 11 -1.01 -2.14 -6.34
CA SER A 11 -0.93 -3.59 -6.56
C SER A 11 -0.20 -4.30 -5.41
N LEU A 12 0.89 -3.72 -4.92
CA LEU A 12 1.61 -4.26 -3.75
C LEU A 12 0.74 -4.28 -2.49
N PHE A 13 0.04 -3.18 -2.19
CA PHE A 13 -0.88 -3.12 -1.05
C PHE A 13 -1.97 -4.19 -1.14
N LYS A 14 -2.59 -4.35 -2.31
CA LYS A 14 -3.66 -5.35 -2.53
C LYS A 14 -3.12 -6.77 -2.34
N ASN A 15 -1.94 -7.07 -2.91
CA ASN A 15 -1.30 -8.38 -2.76
C ASN A 15 -0.94 -8.70 -1.30
N GLU A 16 -0.33 -7.75 -0.58
CA GLU A 16 0.02 -7.93 0.84
C GLU A 16 -1.23 -8.13 1.71
N ILE A 17 -2.31 -7.37 1.46
CA ILE A 17 -3.57 -7.57 2.18
C ILE A 17 -4.15 -8.96 1.89
N MET A 18 -4.18 -9.38 0.63
CA MET A 18 -4.69 -10.70 0.24
C MET A 18 -3.87 -11.82 0.87
N GLN A 19 -2.54 -11.82 0.73
CA GLN A 19 -1.66 -12.85 1.29
C GLN A 19 -1.78 -12.94 2.82
N LYS A 20 -1.90 -11.80 3.51
CA LYS A 20 -1.96 -11.79 4.98
C LYS A 20 -3.31 -12.14 5.57
N GLN A 21 -4.38 -12.11 4.77
CA GLN A 21 -5.64 -12.76 5.15
C GLN A 21 -5.47 -14.29 5.27
N PHE A 22 -4.54 -14.89 4.51
CA PHE A 22 -4.23 -16.32 4.59
C PHE A 22 -3.23 -16.66 5.71
N ASP A 23 -2.23 -15.81 5.93
CA ASP A 23 -1.13 -16.09 6.89
C ASP A 23 -1.42 -15.70 8.35
N GLY A 24 -2.56 -15.07 8.64
CA GLY A 24 -2.95 -14.66 10.00
C GLY A 24 -2.13 -13.52 10.61
N ALA A 25 -1.06 -13.07 9.94
CA ALA A 25 -0.23 -11.94 10.33
C ALA A 25 -0.88 -10.62 9.88
N ARG A 26 -1.66 -9.98 10.75
CA ARG A 26 -2.34 -8.70 10.45
C ARG A 26 -1.38 -7.51 10.53
N LYS A 27 -0.69 -7.18 9.45
CA LYS A 27 -0.30 -5.78 9.22
C LYS A 27 -1.50 -5.03 8.66
N THR A 28 -1.84 -3.92 9.27
CA THR A 28 -2.81 -2.97 8.75
C THR A 28 -2.29 -2.32 7.47
N LEU A 29 -3.20 -1.83 6.63
CA LEU A 29 -2.83 -1.05 5.43
C LEU A 29 -1.94 0.16 5.79
N LYS A 30 -2.11 0.73 6.99
CA LYS A 30 -1.27 1.82 7.51
C LYS A 30 0.17 1.35 7.78
N GLU A 31 0.34 0.23 8.48
CA GLU A 31 1.67 -0.33 8.77
C GLU A 31 2.41 -0.76 7.49
N LEU A 32 1.68 -1.24 6.48
CA LEU A 32 2.25 -1.49 5.15
C LEU A 32 2.75 -0.21 4.49
N ALA A 33 1.99 0.90 4.61
CA ALA A 33 2.38 2.16 4.01
C ALA A 33 3.62 2.75 4.67
N GLU A 34 3.70 2.71 6.00
CA GLU A 34 4.88 3.13 6.76
C GLU A 34 6.11 2.27 6.40
N GLN A 35 5.93 0.96 6.22
CA GLN A 35 7.00 0.08 5.76
C GLN A 35 7.48 0.45 4.36
N PHE A 36 6.59 0.64 3.40
CA PHE A 36 6.97 0.99 2.03
C PHE A 36 7.64 2.36 1.96
N VAL A 37 7.15 3.36 2.69
CA VAL A 37 7.80 4.67 2.77
C VAL A 37 9.20 4.54 3.37
N GLY A 38 9.39 3.74 4.42
CA GLY A 38 10.72 3.51 5.00
C GLY A 38 11.68 2.71 4.11
N GLN A 39 11.16 1.95 3.14
CA GLN A 39 11.97 1.22 2.15
C GLN A 39 12.29 2.07 0.91
N ASP A 40 11.38 2.98 0.53
CA ASP A 40 11.48 3.80 -0.65
C ASP A 40 11.00 5.24 -0.39
N GLU A 41 11.82 5.99 0.35
CA GLU A 41 11.54 7.38 0.72
C GLU A 41 11.39 8.29 -0.50
N ALA A 42 12.06 7.96 -1.62
CA ALA A 42 11.99 8.75 -2.85
C ALA A 42 10.58 8.78 -3.45
N HIS A 43 9.80 7.73 -3.22
CA HIS A 43 8.42 7.58 -3.70
C HIS A 43 7.37 7.83 -2.60
N HIS A 44 7.72 8.47 -1.48
CA HIS A 44 6.80 8.60 -0.33
C HIS A 44 5.43 9.21 -0.71
N LEU A 45 5.40 10.21 -1.60
CA LEU A 45 4.17 10.82 -2.08
C LEU A 45 3.33 9.83 -2.87
N ASP A 46 3.95 9.06 -3.77
CA ASP A 46 3.27 8.06 -4.60
C ASP A 46 2.72 6.91 -3.74
N ILE A 47 3.47 6.48 -2.74
CA ILE A 47 3.03 5.46 -1.77
C ILE A 47 1.82 5.97 -0.97
N HIS A 48 1.83 7.23 -0.53
CA HIS A 48 0.67 7.81 0.17
C HIS A 48 -0.57 7.94 -0.73
N ALA A 49 -0.39 8.26 -2.01
CA ALA A 49 -1.49 8.28 -2.98
C ALA A 49 -2.08 6.87 -3.17
N ALA A 50 -1.22 5.86 -3.39
CA ALA A 50 -1.63 4.47 -3.50
C ALA A 50 -2.37 3.99 -2.25
N TYR A 51 -1.84 4.28 -1.06
CA TYR A 51 -2.51 4.00 0.22
C TYR A 51 -3.92 4.58 0.28
N SER A 52 -4.08 5.85 -0.12
CA SER A 52 -5.38 6.54 -0.10
C SER A 52 -6.38 5.88 -1.04
N ASN A 53 -5.93 5.49 -2.24
CA ASN A 53 -6.76 4.83 -3.24
C ASN A 53 -7.21 3.44 -2.76
N VAL A 54 -6.28 2.60 -2.30
CA VAL A 54 -6.62 1.28 -1.74
C VAL A 54 -7.53 1.39 -0.52
N ARG A 55 -7.29 2.36 0.37
CA ARG A 55 -8.16 2.58 1.53
C ARG A 55 -9.59 2.92 1.13
N LYS A 56 -9.78 3.73 0.08
CA LYS A 56 -11.12 4.03 -0.45
C LYS A 56 -11.79 2.80 -1.05
N GLU A 57 -11.05 1.94 -1.75
CA GLU A 57 -11.59 0.70 -2.32
C GLU A 57 -11.97 -0.35 -1.26
N VAL A 58 -11.25 -0.42 -0.13
CA VAL A 58 -11.50 -1.41 0.93
C VAL A 58 -12.62 -0.97 1.90
N ILE A 59 -12.79 0.33 2.11
CA ILE A 59 -13.79 0.88 3.05
C ILE A 59 -15.05 1.36 2.30
N GLY A 60 -14.96 1.61 0.99
CA GLY A 60 -16.03 2.08 0.12
C GLY A 60 -17.02 1.00 -0.30
#